data_AF-D3AV38-F1
#
_entry.id   AF-D3AV38-F1
#
_cell.length_a   1.000
_cell.length_b   1.000
_cell.length_c   1.000
_cell.angle_alpha   90.00
_cell.angle_beta   90.00
_cell.angle_gamma   90.00
#
_symmetry.space_group_name_H-M   'P 1'
#
loop_
_entity.id
_entity.type
_entity.pdbx_description
1 polymer ?
#
loop_
_entity_poly.entity_id
_entity_poly.type
_entity_poly.pdbx_seq_one_letter_code
_entity_poly.pdbx_strand_id
1 'polypeptide(L)'
;MQPEPPKVNLLVDIQAKLQAGKGAGYARWAKVFNLKQMAQTMNYLSEHNLLEYAVLEEKATAATAHHNELSAQIKAAEKRMAEIAVLRTHIVNYAKTREVYVAYRKAGYSKKFREEHEEEILLHQAAKNAFDEMGVKKLPKVKELQTEYAKLLEEKKKTYAEYRRSREEMRELLTAKANVDRVLKMEVEQD
;
A
#
# COMPACT_ATOMS: atom_id res chain seq x y z
N MET A 1 -2.57 -10.35 -23.83
CA MET A 1 -3.05 -11.32 -22.81
C MET A 1 -4.22 -10.68 -22.08
N GLN A 2 -5.42 -11.22 -22.23
CA GLN A 2 -6.54 -10.83 -21.37
C GLN A 2 -6.22 -11.34 -19.95
N PRO A 3 -6.45 -10.55 -18.88
CA PRO A 3 -6.30 -11.08 -17.53
C PRO A 3 -7.28 -12.23 -17.37
N GLU A 4 -6.82 -13.41 -16.95
CA GLU A 4 -7.73 -14.49 -16.58
C GLU A 4 -8.73 -13.94 -15.56
N PRO A 5 -10.04 -14.21 -15.73
CA PRO A 5 -11.02 -13.82 -14.73
C PRO A 5 -10.60 -14.44 -13.39
N PRO A 6 -10.75 -13.71 -12.27
CA PRO A 6 -10.34 -14.21 -10.97
C PRO A 6 -10.92 -15.61 -10.72
N LYS A 7 -10.05 -16.58 -10.39
CA LYS A 7 -10.36 -18.01 -10.39
C LYS A 7 -11.34 -18.46 -9.30
N VAL A 8 -11.69 -17.60 -8.35
CA VAL A 8 -12.53 -17.96 -7.20
C VAL A 8 -13.54 -16.85 -6.93
N ASN A 9 -14.84 -17.19 -6.99
CA ASN A 9 -15.95 -16.30 -6.61
C ASN A 9 -16.64 -16.83 -5.34
N LEU A 10 -17.28 -15.92 -4.61
CA LEU A 10 -17.99 -16.23 -3.37
C LEU A 10 -19.31 -16.96 -3.63
N LEU A 11 -19.66 -17.91 -2.78
CA LEU A 11 -20.98 -18.55 -2.78
C LEU A 11 -22.10 -17.53 -2.53
N VAL A 12 -23.18 -17.66 -3.30
CA VAL A 12 -24.37 -16.80 -3.22
C VAL A 12 -25.27 -17.25 -2.08
N ASP A 13 -25.76 -16.26 -1.34
CA ASP A 13 -26.87 -16.43 -0.41
C ASP A 13 -28.21 -16.54 -1.13
N ILE A 14 -28.62 -17.77 -1.44
CA ILE A 14 -29.86 -17.98 -2.18
C ILE A 14 -31.04 -17.47 -1.36
N GLN A 15 -31.09 -17.73 -0.06
CA GLN A 15 -32.22 -17.35 0.79
C GLN A 15 -32.32 -15.84 0.96
N ALA A 16 -31.21 -15.17 1.30
CA ALA A 16 -31.21 -13.71 1.42
C ALA A 16 -31.50 -13.01 0.07
N LYS A 17 -31.04 -13.58 -1.05
CA LYS A 17 -31.36 -13.02 -2.38
C LYS A 17 -32.83 -13.20 -2.75
N LEU A 18 -33.46 -14.32 -2.37
CA LEU A 18 -34.90 -14.51 -2.53
C LEU A 18 -35.69 -13.51 -1.67
N GLN A 19 -35.30 -13.29 -0.41
CA GLN A 19 -35.89 -12.27 0.46
C GLN A 19 -35.74 -10.85 -0.11
N ALA A 20 -34.64 -10.57 -0.81
CA ALA A 20 -34.42 -9.32 -1.54
C ALA A 20 -35.20 -9.22 -2.87
N GLY A 21 -36.19 -10.08 -3.11
CA GLY A 21 -37.08 -10.01 -4.27
C GLY A 21 -36.56 -10.69 -5.54
N LYS A 22 -35.52 -11.54 -5.45
CA LYS A 22 -35.10 -12.35 -6.61
C LYS A 22 -36.09 -13.50 -6.84
N GLY A 23 -36.40 -13.78 -8.10
CA GLY A 23 -37.34 -14.83 -8.49
C GLY A 23 -36.72 -16.23 -8.60
N ALA A 24 -37.56 -17.23 -8.85
CA ALA A 24 -37.17 -18.64 -8.94
C ALA A 24 -36.08 -18.92 -10.00
N GLY A 25 -36.05 -18.15 -11.10
CA GLY A 25 -35.00 -18.26 -12.12
C GLY A 25 -33.60 -17.92 -11.58
N TYR A 26 -33.50 -16.90 -10.72
CA TYR A 26 -32.24 -16.52 -10.07
C TYR A 26 -31.77 -17.60 -9.10
N ALA A 27 -32.69 -18.19 -8.32
CA ALA A 27 -32.35 -19.29 -7.42
C ALA A 27 -31.81 -20.51 -8.18
N ARG A 28 -32.41 -20.87 -9.32
CA ARG A 28 -31.90 -21.96 -10.18
C ARG A 28 -30.49 -21.68 -10.68
N TRP A 29 -30.22 -20.46 -11.16
CA TRP A 29 -28.87 -20.04 -11.55
C TRP A 29 -27.89 -20.09 -10.37
N ALA A 30 -28.27 -19.55 -9.21
CA ALA A 30 -27.42 -19.48 -8.03
C ALA A 30 -27.05 -20.87 -7.49
N LYS A 31 -27.94 -21.87 -7.59
CA LYS A 31 -27.62 -23.27 -7.25
C LYS A 31 -26.51 -23.84 -8.12
N VAL A 32 -26.63 -23.69 -9.45
CA VAL A 32 -25.61 -24.17 -10.40
C VAL A 32 -24.30 -23.40 -10.22
N PHE A 33 -24.37 -22.10 -9.97
CA PHE A 33 -23.21 -21.27 -9.70
C PHE A 33 -22.50 -21.71 -8.42
N ASN A 34 -23.21 -21.85 -7.30
CA ASN A 34 -22.64 -22.30 -6.03
C ASN A 34 -22.00 -23.68 -6.15
N LEU A 35 -22.65 -24.63 -6.84
CA LEU A 35 -22.07 -25.96 -7.07
C LEU A 35 -20.72 -25.88 -7.79
N LYS A 36 -20.63 -25.06 -8.84
CA LYS A 36 -19.36 -24.83 -9.56
C LYS A 36 -18.30 -24.19 -8.66
N GLN A 37 -18.69 -23.20 -7.84
CA GLN A 37 -17.77 -22.53 -6.92
C GLN A 37 -17.29 -23.46 -5.78
N MET A 38 -18.15 -24.34 -5.28
CA MET A 38 -17.77 -25.37 -4.29
C MET A 38 -16.77 -26.36 -4.89
N ALA A 39 -17.00 -26.83 -6.12
CA ALA A 39 -16.05 -27.71 -6.79
C ALA A 39 -14.67 -27.04 -6.99
N GLN A 40 -14.65 -25.76 -7.41
CA GLN A 40 -13.41 -24.99 -7.52
C GLN A 40 -12.71 -24.80 -6.17
N THR A 41 -13.48 -24.50 -5.12
CA THR A 41 -12.95 -24.35 -3.76
C THR A 41 -12.36 -25.66 -3.27
N MET A 42 -13.05 -26.79 -3.46
CA MET A 42 -12.58 -28.12 -3.05
C MET A 42 -11.28 -28.51 -3.78
N ASN A 43 -11.18 -28.22 -5.08
CA ASN A 43 -9.95 -28.45 -5.85
C ASN A 43 -8.79 -27.63 -5.27
N TYR A 44 -8.99 -26.34 -5.04
CA TYR A 44 -7.98 -25.47 -4.45
C TYR A 44 -7.52 -25.97 -3.07
N LEU A 45 -8.46 -26.29 -2.18
CA LEU A 45 -8.12 -26.79 -0.85
C LEU A 45 -7.35 -28.12 -0.93
N SER A 46 -7.71 -29.00 -1.86
CA SER A 46 -7.03 -30.28 -2.05
C SER A 46 -5.61 -30.09 -2.61
N GLU A 47 -5.44 -29.27 -3.64
CA GLU A 47 -4.15 -28.97 -4.27
C GLU A 47 -3.15 -28.32 -3.29
N HIS A 48 -3.67 -27.56 -2.32
CA HIS A 48 -2.86 -26.85 -1.34
C HIS A 48 -2.79 -27.50 0.05
N ASN A 49 -3.36 -28.70 0.23
CA ASN A 49 -3.46 -29.42 1.51
C ASN A 49 -4.12 -28.60 2.63
N LEU A 50 -5.23 -27.93 2.31
CA LEU A 50 -5.98 -27.03 3.20
C LEU A 50 -7.37 -27.58 3.55
N LEU A 51 -7.54 -28.91 3.54
CA LEU A 51 -8.81 -29.55 3.87
C LEU A 51 -9.16 -29.43 5.36
N GLU A 52 -8.16 -29.21 6.21
CA GLU A 52 -8.36 -28.93 7.64
C GLU A 52 -8.68 -27.44 7.84
N TYR A 53 -9.84 -27.15 8.44
CA TYR A 53 -10.31 -25.78 8.65
C TYR A 53 -9.31 -24.91 9.42
N ALA A 54 -8.74 -25.45 10.51
CA ALA A 54 -7.77 -24.72 11.33
C ALA A 54 -6.53 -24.32 10.52
N VAL A 55 -6.04 -25.21 9.64
CA VAL A 55 -4.89 -24.94 8.76
C VAL A 55 -5.24 -23.89 7.71
N LEU A 56 -6.44 -23.96 7.13
CA LEU A 56 -6.95 -22.94 6.20
C LEU A 56 -7.04 -21.56 6.86
N GLU A 57 -7.57 -21.49 8.08
CA GLU A 57 -7.72 -20.25 8.84
C GLU A 57 -6.36 -19.65 9.22
N GLU A 58 -5.43 -20.48 9.71
CA GLU A 58 -4.07 -20.05 10.03
C GLU A 58 -3.37 -19.49 8.79
N LYS A 59 -3.44 -20.21 7.66
CA LYS A 59 -2.78 -19.79 6.41
C LYS A 59 -3.40 -18.50 5.85
N ALA A 60 -4.72 -18.36 5.90
CA ALA A 60 -5.40 -17.12 5.49
C ALA A 60 -5.00 -15.92 6.35
N THR A 61 -4.85 -16.13 7.67
CA THR A 61 -4.37 -15.12 8.61
C THR A 61 -2.93 -14.72 8.31
N ALA A 62 -2.05 -15.71 8.14
CA ALA A 62 -0.65 -15.50 7.81
C ALA A 62 -0.46 -14.75 6.48
N ALA A 63 -1.17 -15.15 5.42
CA ALA A 63 -1.12 -14.48 4.14
C ALA A 63 -1.60 -13.02 4.21
N THR A 64 -2.62 -12.75 5.02
CA THR A 64 -3.13 -11.40 5.26
C THR A 64 -2.11 -10.54 6.03
N ALA A 65 -1.51 -11.09 7.08
CA ALA A 65 -0.47 -10.43 7.86
C ALA A 65 0.74 -10.09 6.98
N HIS A 66 1.22 -11.05 6.18
CA HIS A 66 2.32 -10.87 5.25
C HIS A 66 2.03 -9.78 4.21
N HIS A 67 0.84 -9.79 3.60
CA HIS A 67 0.43 -8.77 2.65
C HIS A 67 0.43 -7.36 3.27
N ASN A 68 -0.10 -7.24 4.49
CA ASN A 68 -0.16 -5.98 5.22
C ASN A 68 1.23 -5.48 5.59
N GLU A 69 2.14 -6.37 5.98
CA GLU A 69 3.53 -6.03 6.27
C GLU A 69 4.24 -5.48 5.03
N LEU A 70 4.15 -6.17 3.90
CA LEU A 70 4.72 -5.70 2.63
C LEU A 70 4.14 -4.33 2.22
N SER A 71 2.84 -4.13 2.41
CA SER A 71 2.19 -2.83 2.18
C SER A 71 2.78 -1.73 3.07
N ALA A 72 2.99 -2.02 4.35
CA ALA A 72 3.57 -1.09 5.32
C ALA A 72 5.02 -0.75 4.97
N GLN A 73 5.83 -1.74 4.60
CA GLN A 73 7.22 -1.55 4.16
C GLN A 73 7.30 -0.65 2.92
N ILE A 74 6.45 -0.90 1.91
CA ILE A 74 6.40 -0.06 0.70
C ILE A 74 6.04 1.38 1.05
N LYS A 75 5.01 1.60 1.88
CA LYS A 75 4.57 2.94 2.31
C LYS A 75 5.66 3.66 3.11
N ALA A 76 6.36 2.95 3.99
CA ALA A 76 7.47 3.50 4.76
C ALA A 76 8.62 3.95 3.86
N ALA A 77 9.01 3.11 2.89
CA ALA A 77 10.04 3.45 1.90
C ALA A 77 9.62 4.66 1.05
N GLU A 78 8.37 4.72 0.58
CA GLU A 78 7.84 5.86 -0.19
C GLU A 78 7.85 7.16 0.61
N LYS A 79 7.40 7.11 1.86
CA LYS A 79 7.42 8.26 2.77
C LYS A 79 8.85 8.77 2.95
N ARG A 80 9.79 7.86 3.25
CA ARG A 80 11.19 8.24 3.46
C ARG A 80 11.84 8.80 2.20
N MET A 81 11.54 8.24 1.03
CA MET A 81 12.00 8.77 -0.26
C MET A 81 11.48 10.19 -0.52
N ALA A 82 10.22 10.48 -0.18
CA ALA A 82 9.65 11.82 -0.31
C ALA A 82 10.31 12.82 0.65
N GLU A 83 10.53 12.43 1.90
CA GLU A 83 11.28 13.24 2.88
C GLU A 83 12.70 13.55 2.38
N ILE A 84 13.41 12.55 1.84
CA ILE A 84 14.74 12.75 1.26
C ILE A 84 14.69 13.74 0.09
N ALA A 85 13.69 13.64 -0.79
CA ALA A 85 13.56 14.54 -1.93
C ALA A 85 13.37 16.00 -1.47
N VAL A 86 12.47 16.24 -0.51
CA VAL A 86 12.24 17.56 0.09
C VAL A 86 13.50 18.09 0.78
N LEU A 87 14.16 17.26 1.60
CA LEU A 87 15.39 17.64 2.30
C LEU A 87 16.51 18.01 1.35
N ARG A 88 16.70 17.25 0.26
CA ARG A 88 17.70 17.58 -0.78
C ARG A 88 17.41 18.93 -1.42
N THR A 89 16.15 19.23 -1.72
CA THR A 89 15.75 20.53 -2.27
C THR A 89 16.12 21.67 -1.33
N HIS A 90 15.82 21.55 -0.03
CA HIS A 90 16.20 22.58 0.94
C HIS A 90 17.72 22.73 1.08
N ILE A 91 18.49 21.62 1.11
CA ILE A 91 19.96 21.69 1.17
C ILE A 91 20.53 22.41 -0.05
N VAL A 92 20.04 22.11 -1.25
CA VAL A 92 20.51 22.74 -2.49
C VAL A 92 20.11 24.22 -2.52
N ASN A 93 18.87 24.55 -2.18
CA ASN A 93 18.39 25.94 -2.17
C ASN A 93 19.18 26.77 -1.15
N TYR A 94 19.35 26.26 0.08
CA TYR A 94 20.14 26.94 1.11
C TYR A 94 21.57 27.23 0.65
N ALA A 95 22.23 26.25 0.01
CA ALA A 95 23.59 26.42 -0.49
C ALA A 95 23.67 27.48 -1.60
N LYS A 96 22.73 27.46 -2.55
CA LYS A 96 22.70 28.39 -3.69
C LYS A 96 22.35 29.83 -3.29
N THR A 97 21.45 30.01 -2.33
CA THR A 97 20.97 31.33 -1.92
C THR A 97 21.78 31.95 -0.78
N ARG A 98 22.75 31.21 -0.22
CA ARG A 98 23.56 31.65 0.92
C ARG A 98 24.25 32.98 0.68
N GLU A 99 24.86 33.17 -0.48
CA GLU A 99 25.63 34.39 -0.77
C GLU A 99 24.70 35.62 -0.85
N VAL A 100 23.56 35.48 -1.54
CA VAL A 100 22.53 36.52 -1.64
C VAL A 100 21.98 36.87 -0.25
N TYR A 101 21.67 35.88 0.58
CA TYR A 101 21.16 36.12 1.92
C TYR A 101 22.21 36.77 2.84
N VAL A 102 23.49 36.43 2.70
CA VAL A 102 24.59 37.10 3.42
C VAL A 102 24.71 38.56 2.98
N ALA A 103 24.60 38.85 1.68
CA ALA A 103 24.60 40.22 1.16
C ALA A 103 23.38 41.01 1.67
N TYR A 104 22.20 40.40 1.69
CA TYR A 104 20.98 40.97 2.25
C TYR A 104 21.15 41.38 3.72
N ARG A 105 21.77 40.51 4.52
CA ARG A 105 22.08 40.79 5.93
C ARG A 105 23.08 41.93 6.09
N LYS A 106 24.12 41.98 5.25
CA LYS A 106 25.12 43.06 5.25
C LYS A 106 24.52 44.41 4.83
N ALA A 107 23.54 44.39 3.92
CA ALA A 107 22.78 45.56 3.50
C ALA A 107 21.75 46.03 4.53
N GLY A 108 21.76 45.48 5.76
CA GLY A 108 20.87 45.89 6.83
C GLY A 108 19.40 45.56 6.57
N TYR A 109 19.12 44.48 5.83
CA TYR A 109 17.76 44.07 5.44
C TYR A 109 17.02 45.11 4.57
N SER A 110 17.76 45.82 3.71
CA SER A 110 17.23 46.82 2.78
C SER A 110 16.02 46.33 2.00
N LYS A 111 14.93 47.12 2.01
CA LYS A 111 13.69 46.82 1.27
C LYS A 111 13.94 46.70 -0.24
N LYS A 112 14.77 47.59 -0.80
CA LYS A 112 15.13 47.58 -2.22
C LYS A 112 15.87 46.30 -2.61
N PHE A 113 16.82 45.86 -1.79
CA PHE A 113 17.54 44.60 -2.01
C PHE A 113 16.59 43.40 -1.93
N ARG A 114 15.62 43.44 -1.01
CA ARG A 114 14.62 42.39 -0.89
C ARG A 114 13.74 42.29 -2.13
N GLU A 115 13.31 43.41 -2.70
CA GLU A 115 12.50 43.44 -3.93
C GLU A 115 13.28 42.89 -5.13
N GLU A 116 14.59 43.16 -5.22
CA GLU A 116 15.46 42.66 -6.30
C GLU A 116 15.81 41.16 -6.17
N HIS A 117 15.83 40.62 -4.95
CA HIS A 117 16.25 39.24 -4.64
C HIS A 117 15.20 38.45 -3.84
N GLU A 118 13.92 38.74 -4.08
CA GLU A 118 12.83 38.23 -3.24
C GLU A 118 12.78 36.70 -3.24
N GLU A 119 12.89 36.09 -4.42
CA GLU A 119 12.82 34.64 -4.58
C GLU A 119 13.95 33.94 -3.81
N GLU A 120 15.20 34.38 -3.96
CA GLU A 120 16.35 33.77 -3.30
C GLU A 120 16.29 33.92 -1.78
N ILE A 121 15.81 35.07 -1.30
CA ILE A 121 15.63 35.32 0.14
C ILE A 121 14.55 34.39 0.71
N LEU A 122 13.41 34.26 0.01
CA LEU A 122 12.32 33.36 0.42
C LEU A 122 12.76 31.90 0.41
N LEU A 123 13.45 31.45 -0.63
CA LEU A 123 14.00 30.08 -0.72
C LEU A 123 15.01 29.80 0.40
N HIS A 124 15.85 30.78 0.74
CA HIS A 124 16.80 30.66 1.86
C HIS A 124 16.09 30.52 3.20
N GLN A 125 15.10 31.38 3.46
CA GLN A 125 14.32 31.37 4.69
C GLN A 125 13.51 30.08 4.83
N ALA A 126 12.84 29.63 3.76
CA ALA A 126 12.10 28.38 3.74
C ALA A 126 13.00 27.17 4.04
N ALA A 127 14.19 27.12 3.45
CA ALA A 127 15.15 26.06 3.74
C ALA A 127 15.64 26.10 5.20
N LYS A 128 15.93 27.29 5.73
CA LYS A 128 16.33 27.46 7.13
C LYS A 128 15.22 27.00 8.10
N ASN A 129 13.98 27.44 7.87
CA ASN A 129 12.83 27.06 8.70
C ASN A 129 12.62 25.54 8.67
N ALA A 130 12.73 24.91 7.50
CA ALA A 130 12.62 23.46 7.38
C ALA A 130 13.70 22.73 8.22
N PHE A 131 14.94 23.24 8.25
CA PHE A 131 15.99 22.65 9.09
C PHE A 131 15.73 22.85 10.58
N ASP A 132 15.21 24.02 10.95
CA ASP A 132 14.87 24.34 12.35
C ASP A 132 13.71 23.44 12.85
N GLU A 133 12.67 23.23 12.04
CA GLU A 133 11.55 22.31 12.34
C GLU A 133 12.00 20.85 12.49
N MET A 134 13.01 20.43 11.71
CA MET A 134 13.58 19.07 11.80
C MET A 134 14.49 18.89 13.03
N GLY A 135 14.84 19.96 13.76
CA GLY A 135 15.68 19.89 14.97
C GLY A 135 17.09 19.33 14.72
N VAL A 136 17.57 19.39 13.48
CA VAL A 136 18.83 18.75 13.07
C VAL A 136 20.04 19.58 13.49
N LYS A 137 20.88 19.04 14.39
CA LYS A 137 22.15 19.67 14.78
C LYS A 137 23.21 19.67 13.65
N LYS A 138 23.10 18.72 12.72
CA LYS A 138 23.99 18.57 11.58
C LYS A 138 23.21 18.04 10.39
N LEU A 139 23.28 18.76 9.27
CA LEU A 139 22.63 18.36 8.04
C LEU A 139 23.36 17.16 7.39
N PRO A 140 22.61 16.14 6.92
CA PRO A 140 23.20 15.02 6.20
C PRO A 140 23.77 15.49 4.85
N LYS A 141 24.77 14.77 4.33
CA LYS A 141 25.34 15.11 3.02
C LYS A 141 24.39 14.69 1.91
N VAL A 142 24.27 15.51 0.87
CA VAL A 142 23.46 15.19 -0.32
C VAL A 142 23.84 13.84 -0.93
N LYS A 143 25.12 13.49 -0.93
CA LYS A 143 25.62 12.19 -1.43
C LYS A 143 25.09 11.02 -0.61
N GLU A 144 25.04 11.14 0.72
CA GLU A 144 24.50 10.11 1.61
C GLU A 144 23.00 9.94 1.39
N LEU A 145 22.26 11.05 1.29
CA LEU A 145 20.83 11.06 0.96
C LEU A 145 20.54 10.43 -0.41
N GLN A 146 21.41 10.66 -1.40
CA GLN A 146 21.27 10.04 -2.72
C GLN A 146 21.51 8.52 -2.68
N THR A 147 22.50 8.06 -1.91
CA THR A 147 22.74 6.63 -1.69
C THR A 147 21.56 5.98 -0.96
N GLU A 148 21.02 6.60 0.08
CA GLU A 148 19.84 6.12 0.80
C GLU A 148 18.63 6.02 -0.14
N TYR A 149 18.34 7.08 -0.91
CA TYR A 149 17.24 7.09 -1.87
C TYR A 149 17.36 5.96 -2.90
N ALA A 150 18.56 5.74 -3.44
CA ALA A 150 18.80 4.69 -4.43
C ALA A 150 18.56 3.29 -3.85
N LYS A 151 19.01 3.05 -2.60
CA LYS A 151 18.75 1.79 -1.89
C LYS A 151 17.25 1.58 -1.65
N LEU A 152 16.55 2.57 -1.12
CA LEU A 152 15.11 2.50 -0.88
C LEU A 152 14.33 2.26 -2.18
N LEU A 153 14.76 2.86 -3.30
CA LEU A 153 14.14 2.62 -4.60
C LEU A 153 14.33 1.18 -5.08
N GLU A 154 15.51 0.59 -4.86
CA GLU A 154 15.79 -0.81 -5.22
C GLU A 154 15.01 -1.79 -4.34
N GLU A 155 15.01 -1.57 -3.03
CA GLU A 155 14.25 -2.35 -2.05
C GLU A 155 12.76 -2.29 -2.37
N LYS A 156 12.19 -1.09 -2.55
CA LYS A 156 10.80 -0.91 -2.94
C LYS A 156 10.44 -1.70 -4.20
N LYS A 157 11.30 -1.72 -5.22
CA LYS A 157 11.06 -2.49 -6.46
C LYS A 157 11.00 -3.99 -6.17
N LYS A 158 11.88 -4.52 -5.33
CA LYS A 158 11.88 -5.93 -4.91
C LYS A 158 10.62 -6.27 -4.12
N THR A 159 10.33 -5.49 -3.06
CA THR A 159 9.15 -5.68 -2.20
C THR A 159 7.84 -5.55 -3.00
N TYR A 160 7.78 -4.69 -4.01
CA TYR A 160 6.56 -4.53 -4.83
C TYR A 160 6.21 -5.80 -5.63
N ALA A 161 7.21 -6.52 -6.13
CA ALA A 161 6.98 -7.78 -6.86
C ALA A 161 6.38 -8.85 -5.93
N GLU A 162 6.87 -8.92 -4.69
CA GLU A 162 6.35 -9.82 -3.67
C GLU A 162 4.96 -9.39 -3.17
N TYR A 163 4.75 -8.09 -2.96
CA TYR A 163 3.44 -7.53 -2.63
C TYR A 163 2.37 -7.91 -3.65
N ARG A 164 2.70 -7.86 -4.95
CA ARG A 164 1.78 -8.27 -6.03
C ARG A 164 1.39 -9.74 -5.91
N ARG A 165 2.34 -10.63 -5.61
CA ARG A 165 2.08 -12.07 -5.44
C ARG A 165 1.30 -12.36 -4.15
N SER A 166 1.69 -11.75 -3.04
CA SER A 166 1.00 -11.90 -1.74
C SER A 166 -0.48 -11.52 -1.83
N ARG A 167 -0.81 -10.53 -2.68
CA ARG A 167 -2.20 -10.11 -2.90
C ARG A 167 -3.04 -11.20 -3.55
N GLU A 168 -2.48 -11.92 -4.51
CA GLU A 168 -3.17 -13.01 -5.21
C GLU A 168 -3.36 -14.19 -4.26
N GLU A 169 -2.31 -14.61 -3.57
CA GLU A 169 -2.37 -15.68 -2.56
C GLU A 169 -3.38 -15.38 -1.44
N MET A 170 -3.29 -14.19 -0.84
CA MET A 170 -4.23 -13.74 0.18
C MET A 170 -5.67 -13.79 -0.34
N ARG A 171 -5.92 -13.35 -1.58
CA ARG A 171 -7.25 -13.34 -2.17
C ARG A 171 -7.81 -14.75 -2.35
N GLU A 172 -7.01 -15.68 -2.85
CA GLU A 172 -7.43 -17.07 -3.05
C GLU A 172 -7.77 -17.74 -1.72
N LEU A 173 -6.89 -17.61 -0.72
CA LEU A 173 -7.09 -18.16 0.63
C LEU A 173 -8.35 -17.59 1.30
N LEU A 174 -8.53 -16.27 1.27
CA LEU A 174 -9.70 -15.63 1.89
C LEU A 174 -11.00 -16.01 1.17
N THR A 175 -10.97 -16.19 -0.15
CA THR A 175 -12.15 -16.63 -0.89
C THR A 175 -12.50 -18.08 -0.57
N ALA A 176 -11.50 -18.98 -0.52
CA ALA A 176 -11.69 -20.37 -0.14
C ALA A 176 -12.23 -20.47 1.30
N LYS A 177 -11.64 -19.73 2.24
CA LYS A 177 -12.13 -19.64 3.62
C LYS A 177 -13.57 -19.14 3.69
N ALA A 178 -13.89 -18.05 3.00
CA ALA A 178 -15.25 -17.49 3.02
C ALA A 178 -16.30 -18.46 2.44
N ASN A 179 -15.92 -19.26 1.43
CA ASN A 179 -16.79 -20.31 0.89
C ASN A 179 -16.99 -21.44 1.90
N VAL A 180 -15.94 -21.90 2.58
CA VAL A 180 -16.03 -22.92 3.65
C VAL A 180 -16.87 -22.41 4.83
N ASP A 181 -16.59 -21.20 5.32
CA ASP A 181 -17.35 -20.55 6.41
C ASP A 181 -18.85 -20.50 6.08
N ARG A 182 -19.18 -20.29 4.81
CA ARG A 182 -20.57 -20.22 4.34
C ARG A 182 -21.25 -21.58 4.28
N VAL A 183 -20.54 -22.63 3.88
CA VAL A 183 -21.06 -24.01 3.92
C VAL A 183 -21.33 -24.43 5.36
N LEU A 184 -20.37 -24.20 6.26
CA LEU A 184 -20.52 -24.51 7.69
C LEU A 184 -21.71 -23.78 8.32
N LYS A 185 -21.94 -22.51 7.95
CA LYS A 185 -23.12 -21.77 8.41
C LYS A 185 -24.44 -22.34 7.90
N MET A 186 -24.48 -22.81 6.65
CA MET A 186 -25.68 -23.41 6.06
C MET A 186 -26.03 -24.77 6.69
N GLU A 187 -25.04 -25.52 7.18
CA GLU A 187 -25.26 -26.77 7.93
C GLU A 187 -25.91 -26.47 9.29
N VAL A 188 -25.41 -25.47 10.02
CA VAL A 188 -25.96 -25.06 11.33
C VAL A 188 -27.38 -24.49 11.24
N GLU A 189 -27.75 -23.85 10.12
CA GLU A 189 -29.12 -23.31 9.90
C GLU A 189 -30.16 -24.38 9.53
N GLN A 190 -29.73 -25.62 9.23
CA GLN A 190 -30.61 -26.73 8.88
C GLN A 190 -30.93 -27.68 10.04
N ASP A 191 -30.22 -27.52 11.18
CA ASP A 191 -30.48 -28.19 12.46
C ASP A 191 -31.42 -27.37 13.37
#